data_AF-A0A479ZUH8-F1
#
_entry.id   AF-A0A479ZUH8-F1
#
_cell.length_a   1.000
_cell.length_b   1.000
_cell.length_c   1.000
_cell.angle_alpha   90.00
_cell.angle_beta   90.00
_cell.angle_gamma   90.00
#
_symmetry.space_group_name_H-M   'P 1'
#
loop_
_entity.id
_entity.type
_entity.pdbx_description
1 polymer ?
#
loop_
_entity_poly.entity_id
_entity_poly.type
_entity_poly.pdbx_seq_one_letter_code
_entity_poly.pdbx_strand_id
1 'polypeptide(L)'
;MEYPKHWKELAKNIKEKANWRCQKCGRVCLRPGEKPNDIINPRAYNLQVHHWNRDPSDNRLENLICLCSGCHLNYHRGGKGNVSVGQLSLFDLSKF
;
A
#
# COMPACT_ATOMS: atom_id res chain seq x y z
N MET A 1 -2.25 -1.57 -17.47
CA MET A 1 -2.71 -2.60 -16.53
C MET A 1 -3.89 -2.01 -15.76
N GLU A 2 -5.04 -2.69 -15.76
CA GLU A 2 -6.28 -2.22 -15.14
C GLU A 2 -6.70 -3.19 -14.02
N TYR A 3 -7.27 -2.66 -12.94
CA TYR A 3 -7.85 -3.48 -11.89
C TYR A 3 -9.19 -4.08 -12.36
N PRO A 4 -9.57 -5.28 -11.88
CA PRO A 4 -10.88 -5.83 -12.21
C PRO A 4 -12.01 -4.98 -11.62
N LYS A 5 -13.17 -4.94 -12.29
CA LYS A 5 -14.36 -4.17 -11.83
C LYS A 5 -14.77 -4.48 -10.39
N HIS A 6 -14.59 -5.74 -9.95
CA HIS A 6 -14.93 -6.21 -8.61
C HIS A 6 -13.78 -6.08 -7.58
N TRP A 7 -12.70 -5.35 -7.91
CA TRP A 7 -11.53 -5.20 -7.03
C TRP A 7 -11.88 -4.71 -5.63
N LYS A 8 -12.82 -3.76 -5.50
CA LYS A 8 -13.24 -3.23 -4.19
C LYS A 8 -13.79 -4.33 -3.28
N GLU A 9 -14.61 -5.22 -3.82
CA GLU A 9 -15.22 -6.33 -3.10
C GLU A 9 -14.18 -7.41 -2.78
N LEU A 10 -13.36 -7.80 -3.76
CA LEU A 10 -12.26 -8.74 -3.56
C LEU A 10 -11.30 -8.27 -2.45
N ALA A 11 -10.86 -7.01 -2.53
CA ALA A 11 -9.96 -6.43 -1.55
C ALA A 11 -10.60 -6.37 -0.16
N LYS A 12 -11.90 -6.11 -0.06
CA LYS A 12 -12.63 -6.17 1.22
C LYS A 12 -12.64 -7.59 1.79
N ASN A 13 -13.00 -8.58 0.97
CA ASN A 13 -13.06 -9.99 1.38
C ASN A 13 -11.69 -10.51 1.86
N ILE A 14 -10.59 -10.12 1.20
CA ILE A 14 -9.23 -10.49 1.63
C ILE A 14 -8.88 -9.85 2.97
N LYS A 15 -9.22 -8.57 3.18
CA LYS A 15 -8.99 -7.88 4.47
C LYS A 15 -9.79 -8.50 5.60
N GLU A 16 -11.03 -8.91 5.34
CA GLU A 16 -11.88 -9.61 6.31
C GLU A 16 -11.30 -10.97 6.68
N LYS A 17 -10.87 -11.78 5.69
CA LYS A 17 -10.18 -13.06 5.94
C LYS A 17 -8.88 -12.90 6.74
N ALA A 18 -8.17 -11.79 6.55
CA ALA A 18 -6.98 -11.45 7.33
C ALA A 18 -7.32 -10.85 8.72
N ASN A 19 -8.58 -10.77 9.12
CA ASN A 19 -9.06 -10.09 10.33
C ASN A 19 -8.48 -8.68 10.48
N TRP A 20 -8.42 -7.95 9.36
CA TRP A 20 -7.84 -6.60 9.27
C TRP A 20 -6.41 -6.50 9.82
N ARG A 21 -5.65 -7.60 9.75
CA ARG A 21 -4.27 -7.69 10.23
C ARG A 21 -3.30 -7.66 9.07
N CYS A 22 -2.23 -6.87 9.22
CA CYS A 22 -1.09 -6.92 8.31
C CYS A 22 -0.45 -8.32 8.36
N GLN A 23 -0.39 -8.99 7.22
CA GLN A 23 0.17 -10.35 7.12
C GLN A 23 1.70 -10.37 7.16
N LYS A 24 2.37 -9.20 7.10
CA LYS A 24 3.83 -9.09 7.25
C LYS A 24 4.26 -8.88 8.70
N CYS A 25 3.71 -7.85 9.36
CA CYS A 25 4.15 -7.43 10.70
C CYS A 25 3.16 -7.74 11.83
N GLY A 26 2.00 -8.33 11.50
CA GLY A 26 0.99 -8.69 12.50
C GLY A 26 0.19 -7.53 13.09
N ARG A 27 0.44 -6.27 12.70
CA ARG A 27 -0.33 -5.10 13.19
C ARG A 27 -1.80 -5.20 12.81
N VAL A 28 -2.70 -4.95 13.76
CA VAL A 28 -4.14 -4.76 13.50
C VAL A 28 -4.37 -3.35 12.96
N CYS A 29 -5.07 -3.26 11.83
CA CYS A 29 -5.39 -2.04 11.13
C CYS A 29 -6.88 -1.68 11.31
N LEU A 30 -7.23 -0.44 10.97
CA LEU A 30 -8.59 0.07 11.15
C LEU A 30 -9.58 -0.61 10.21
N ARG A 31 -10.72 -1.04 10.76
CA ARG A 31 -11.89 -1.52 10.02
C ARG A 31 -12.73 -0.33 9.52
N PRO A 32 -13.64 -0.54 8.54
CA PRO A 32 -14.52 0.51 8.07
C PRO A 32 -15.39 1.01 9.21
N GLY A 33 -15.37 2.33 9.44
CA GLY A 33 -16.13 2.98 10.52
C GLY A 33 -15.41 3.04 11.87
N GLU A 34 -14.29 2.35 12.06
CA GLU A 34 -13.47 2.51 13.26
C GLU A 34 -12.78 3.88 13.25
N LYS A 35 -12.86 4.58 14.39
CA LYS A 35 -12.09 5.80 14.63
C LYS A 35 -10.86 5.43 15.45
N PRO A 36 -9.65 5.83 15.02
CA PRO A 36 -8.49 5.71 15.88
C PRO A 36 -8.64 6.64 17.09
N ASN A 37 -7.94 6.32 18.18
CA ASN A 37 -7.79 7.25 19.29
C ASN A 37 -7.07 8.53 18.82
N ASP A 38 -7.35 9.65 19.47
CA ASP A 38 -6.92 11.00 19.04
C ASP A 38 -5.39 11.21 18.91
N ILE A 39 -4.60 10.26 19.40
CA ILE A 39 -3.14 10.33 19.48
C ILE A 39 -2.45 9.75 18.23
N ILE A 40 -3.14 8.99 17.38
CA ILE A 40 -2.49 8.27 16.26
C ILE A 40 -2.92 8.77 14.88
N ASN A 41 -1.98 8.78 13.93
CA ASN A 41 -2.27 9.09 12.53
C ASN A 41 -3.14 7.96 11.92
N PRO A 42 -4.42 8.20 11.56
CA PRO A 42 -5.32 7.19 11.03
C PRO A 42 -4.77 6.50 9.78
N ARG A 43 -4.08 7.27 8.92
CA ARG A 43 -3.58 6.78 7.63
C ARG A 43 -2.54 5.68 7.79
N ALA A 44 -1.78 5.68 8.90
CA ALA A 44 -0.79 4.64 9.19
C ALA A 44 -1.42 3.25 9.45
N TYR A 45 -2.72 3.22 9.74
CA TYR A 45 -3.50 2.02 10.02
C TYR A 45 -4.45 1.65 8.87
N ASN A 46 -4.30 2.26 7.69
CA ASN A 46 -5.01 1.79 6.51
C ASN A 46 -4.41 0.45 6.03
N LEU A 47 -5.25 -0.57 5.95
CA LEU A 47 -4.87 -1.88 5.39
C LEU A 47 -5.09 -1.87 3.87
N GLN A 48 -4.08 -2.30 3.13
CA GLN A 48 -4.07 -2.35 1.67
C GLN A 48 -3.83 -3.80 1.22
N VAL A 49 -4.44 -4.19 0.10
CA VAL A 49 -4.10 -5.45 -0.58
C VAL A 49 -3.05 -5.11 -1.65
N HIS A 50 -1.97 -5.88 -1.67
CA HIS A 50 -0.83 -5.71 -2.56
C HIS A 50 -0.63 -6.95 -3.42
N HIS A 51 -0.30 -6.74 -4.69
CA HIS A 51 0.12 -7.78 -5.62
C HIS A 51 1.62 -8.01 -5.52
N TRP A 52 2.07 -9.24 -5.22
CA TRP A 52 3.49 -9.56 -5.10
C TRP A 52 4.27 -9.24 -6.37
N ASN A 53 3.72 -9.61 -7.52
CA ASN A 53 4.30 -9.36 -8.83
C ASN A 53 4.05 -7.94 -9.36
N ARG A 54 3.32 -7.09 -8.62
CA ARG A 54 2.94 -5.71 -8.99
C ARG A 54 2.09 -5.61 -10.27
N ASP A 55 1.54 -6.71 -10.76
CA ASP A 55 0.58 -6.74 -11.85
C ASP A 55 -0.86 -6.70 -11.28
N PRO A 56 -1.59 -5.58 -11.40
CA PRO A 56 -2.94 -5.46 -10.85
C PRO A 56 -3.98 -6.35 -11.56
N SER A 57 -3.63 -6.97 -12.69
CA SER A 57 -4.49 -7.93 -13.38
C SER A 57 -4.40 -9.35 -12.82
N ASP A 58 -3.30 -9.71 -12.14
CA ASP A 58 -3.10 -11.05 -11.55
C ASP A 58 -3.71 -11.15 -10.15
N ASN A 59 -4.98 -11.51 -10.09
CA ASN A 59 -5.75 -11.55 -8.84
C ASN A 59 -5.80 -12.94 -8.17
N ARG A 60 -4.87 -13.84 -8.52
CA ARG A 60 -4.72 -15.13 -7.83
C ARG A 60 -4.39 -14.89 -6.36
N LEU A 61 -5.01 -15.66 -5.46
CA LEU A 61 -4.91 -15.42 -4.02
C LEU A 61 -3.47 -15.51 -3.51
N GLU A 62 -2.66 -16.41 -4.08
CA GLU A 62 -1.23 -16.55 -3.78
C GLU A 62 -0.40 -15.31 -4.15
N ASN A 63 -0.89 -14.47 -5.06
CA ASN A 63 -0.25 -13.21 -5.46
C ASN A 63 -0.70 -12.02 -4.59
N LEU A 64 -1.71 -12.19 -3.74
CA LEU A 64 -2.31 -11.09 -2.97
C LEU A 64 -1.93 -11.16 -1.49
N ILE A 65 -1.56 -10.01 -0.91
CA ILE A 65 -1.23 -9.89 0.52
C ILE A 65 -1.79 -8.61 1.15
N CYS A 66 -2.33 -8.72 2.36
CA CYS A 66 -2.73 -7.59 3.19
C CYS A 66 -1.55 -6.95 3.93
N LEU A 67 -1.28 -5.67 3.69
CA LEU A 67 -0.19 -4.92 4.28
C LEU A 67 -0.68 -3.60 4.89
N CYS A 68 -0.16 -3.23 6.07
CA CYS A 68 -0.33 -1.88 6.59
C CYS A 68 0.43 -0.87 5.72
N SER A 69 0.07 0.41 5.76
CA SER A 69 0.71 1.45 4.93
C SER A 69 2.23 1.47 5.02
N GLY A 70 2.80 1.27 6.21
CA GLY A 70 4.27 1.21 6.38
C GLY A 70 4.90 0.00 5.68
N CYS A 71 4.30 -1.19 5.81
CA CYS A 71 4.78 -2.39 5.13
C CYS A 71 4.59 -2.30 3.61
N HIS A 72 3.46 -1.75 3.17
CA HIS A 72 3.15 -1.52 1.77
C HIS A 72 4.18 -0.58 1.12
N LEU A 73 4.46 0.56 1.74
CA LEU A 73 5.48 1.50 1.24
C LEU A 73 6.88 0.87 1.23
N ASN A 74 7.23 0.05 2.22
CA ASN A 74 8.50 -0.66 2.23
C ASN A 74 8.64 -1.62 1.02
N TYR A 75 7.55 -2.23 0.54
CA TYR A 75 7.57 -3.06 -0.68
C TYR A 75 7.76 -2.27 -1.97
N HIS A 76 7.35 -0.99 -1.97
CA HIS A 76 7.59 -0.06 -3.07
C HIS A 76 8.91 0.71 -2.95
N ARG A 77 9.60 0.59 -1.81
CA ARG A 77 10.87 1.28 -1.57
C ARG A 77 11.91 0.84 -2.59
N GLY A 78 12.64 1.80 -3.14
CA GLY A 78 13.65 1.53 -4.18
C GLY A 78 13.09 1.52 -5.61
N GLY A 79 11.79 1.74 -5.81
CA GLY A 79 11.27 2.11 -7.12
C GLY A 79 11.86 3.45 -7.55
N LYS A 80 12.88 3.43 -8.43
CA LYS A 80 13.41 4.62 -9.08
C LYS A 80 12.34 5.16 -10.03
N GLY A 81 11.50 6.06 -9.55
CA GLY A 81 10.67 6.88 -10.42
C GLY A 81 11.54 7.86 -11.21
N ASN A 82 11.03 8.37 -12.32
CA ASN A 82 11.67 9.47 -13.02
C ASN A 82 11.72 10.69 -12.09
N VAL A 83 12.90 11.32 -11.99
CA VAL A 83 13.03 12.61 -11.32
C VAL A 83 12.18 13.61 -12.11
N SER A 84 11.28 14.33 -11.43
CA SER A 84 10.48 15.35 -12.11
C SER A 84 11.40 16.46 -12.66
N VAL A 85 11.00 17.10 -13.75
CA VAL A 85 11.82 18.16 -14.39
C VAL A 85 12.22 19.25 -13.38
N GLY A 86 11.31 19.63 -12.47
CA GLY A 86 11.62 20.60 -11.41
C GLY A 86 12.65 20.12 -10.39
N GLN A 87 12.69 18.83 -10.07
CA GLN A 87 13.68 18.25 -9.15
C GLN A 87 15.08 18.09 -9.77
N LEU A 88 15.22 18.16 -11.10
CA LEU A 88 16.54 18.14 -11.75
C LEU A 88 17.41 19.32 -11.31
N SER A 89 16.78 20.47 -11.03
CA SER A 89 17.46 21.68 -10.55
C SER A 89 18.14 21.51 -9.17
N LEU A 90 17.75 20.51 -8.38
CA LEU A 90 18.36 20.20 -7.08
C LEU A 90 19.68 19.44 -7.22
N PHE A 91 19.95 18.88 -8.40
CA PHE A 91 21.19 18.20 -8.74
C PHE A 91 22.09 19.04 -9.66
N ASP A 92 21.73 20.31 -9.87
CA ASP A 92 22.52 21.26 -10.63
C ASP A 92 23.77 21.68 -9.82
N LEU A 93 24.83 20.88 -9.96
CA LEU A 93 26.11 21.09 -9.30
C LEU A 93 26.87 22.31 -9.86
N SER A 94 26.37 22.96 -10.92
CA SER A 94 26.97 24.20 -11.46
C SER A 94 26.75 25.42 -10.58
N LYS A 95 25.96 25.28 -9.51
CA LYS A 95 25.71 26.31 -8.49
C LYS A 95 26.62 26.21 -7.25
N PHE A 96 27.63 25.34 -7.28
CA PHE A 96 28.69 25.25 -6.28
C PHE A 96 30.02 25.71 -6.85
#